data_AF-A0A8S0WUF7-F1
#
_entry.id   AF-A0A8S0WUF7-F1
#
_cell.length_a   1.000
_cell.length_b   1.000
_cell.length_c   1.000
_cell.angle_alpha   90.00
_cell.angle_beta   90.00
_cell.angle_gamma   90.00
#
_symmetry.space_group_name_H-M   'P 1'
#
loop_
_entity.id
_entity.type
_entity.pdbx_description
1 polymer ?
#
loop_
_entity_poly.entity_id
_entity_poly.type
_entity_poly.pdbx_seq_one_letter_code
_entity_poly.pdbx_strand_id
1 'polypeptide(L)'
;MVNGPPTPPPTTAAELQDEARTASTSTADQALVAHASDPPPPQAAPETRLEIYQSVLPALIDSIARNEYNRLTASDRQQSRFLVVAPLVLGQLILDDLYPARYALQRLPDNLTSHPLARALMALAVLTINREHAKVYDGAAALVNLVSQPDFMDRDLASIISQLLSAFLGNVIHQKVLKWS
;
A
#
# COMPACT_ATOMS: atom_id res chain seq x y z
N MET A 1 46.45 42.62 49.12
CA MET A 1 46.01 41.21 49.06
C MET A 1 45.21 41.04 47.79
N VAL A 2 45.56 40.01 47.01
CA VAL A 2 45.17 39.77 45.62
C VAL A 2 43.74 39.20 45.54
N ASN A 3 42.86 39.89 44.82
CA ASN A 3 41.57 39.38 44.38
C ASN A 3 41.73 39.00 42.91
N GLY A 4 41.66 37.71 42.59
CA GLY A 4 41.78 37.23 41.22
C GLY A 4 40.77 36.13 40.93
N PRO A 5 39.58 36.47 40.42
CA PRO A 5 38.78 35.57 39.60
C PRO A 5 39.07 35.82 38.10
N PRO A 6 38.94 34.79 37.26
CA PRO A 6 39.52 34.71 35.93
C PRO A 6 38.79 35.54 34.86
N THR A 7 39.59 35.99 33.89
CA THR A 7 39.23 36.59 32.60
C THR A 7 38.58 35.59 31.60
N PRO A 8 37.97 36.11 30.49
CA PRO A 8 36.78 35.62 29.75
C PRO A 8 37.18 34.82 28.47
N PRO A 9 36.45 34.75 27.31
CA PRO A 9 35.08 35.09 26.84
C PRO A 9 34.47 33.87 26.04
N PRO A 10 33.64 33.94 24.95
CA PRO A 10 32.78 34.98 24.35
C PRO A 10 31.32 34.54 24.02
N THR A 11 30.44 35.55 23.91
CA THR A 11 29.26 35.71 23.03
C THR A 11 28.38 34.49 22.69
N THR A 12 27.10 34.52 23.08
CA THR A 12 26.06 33.72 22.42
C THR A 12 24.92 34.64 22.01
N ALA A 13 24.62 34.60 20.70
CA ALA A 13 23.75 35.47 19.91
C ALA A 13 22.25 35.45 20.29
N ALA A 14 21.92 35.15 21.54
CA ALA A 14 20.54 35.02 22.03
C ALA A 14 19.92 36.38 22.42
N GLU A 15 20.72 37.44 22.63
CA GLU A 15 20.21 38.78 23.00
C GLU A 15 19.72 39.61 21.80
N LEU A 16 19.89 39.17 20.55
CA LEU A 16 19.56 39.95 19.36
C LEU A 16 18.13 39.75 18.81
N GLN A 17 17.30 38.92 19.44
CA GLN A 17 15.96 38.58 18.93
C GLN A 17 14.79 39.19 19.72
N ASP A 18 15.05 39.80 20.88
CA ASP A 18 14.01 40.42 21.72
C ASP A 18 13.59 41.82 21.19
N GLU A 19 14.32 42.36 20.21
CA GLU A 19 14.09 43.71 19.65
C GLU A 19 12.96 43.77 18.59
N ALA A 20 12.34 42.64 18.24
CA ALA A 20 11.26 42.61 17.25
C ALA A 20 9.85 42.81 17.83
N ARG A 21 9.71 43.00 19.16
CA ARG A 21 8.39 42.92 19.82
C ARG A 21 7.66 44.24 20.10
N THR A 22 8.24 45.43 19.88
CA THR A 22 7.62 46.66 20.43
C THR A 22 7.91 47.98 19.69
N ALA A 23 7.78 48.01 18.37
CA ALA A 23 7.73 49.29 17.65
C ALA A 23 6.59 49.30 16.61
N SER A 24 5.40 49.57 17.12
CA SER A 24 4.17 49.90 16.40
C SER A 24 4.40 51.01 15.37
N THR A 25 3.55 51.09 14.35
CA THR A 25 2.30 51.88 14.42
C THR A 25 1.65 51.92 13.07
N SER A 26 0.52 51.30 12.73
CA SER A 26 -0.33 51.56 11.54
C SER A 26 -0.20 52.93 11.00
N THR A 27 0.20 53.04 9.73
CA THR A 27 0.84 54.26 9.33
C THR A 27 2.04 54.40 10.28
N ALA A 28 3.17 53.65 10.22
CA ALA A 28 3.61 52.23 9.94
C ALA A 28 2.96 50.89 10.52
N ASP A 29 2.01 50.25 9.84
CA ASP A 29 1.56 48.84 10.11
C ASP A 29 1.73 48.12 8.81
N GLN A 30 2.41 46.99 8.95
CA GLN A 30 2.64 46.03 7.90
C GLN A 30 3.48 46.55 6.73
N ALA A 31 4.70 47.00 7.05
CA ALA A 31 5.84 46.88 6.14
C ALA A 31 6.90 46.00 6.81
N LEU A 32 6.60 44.70 6.93
CA LEU A 32 7.58 43.68 7.28
C LEU A 32 8.32 43.24 6.00
N VAL A 33 9.58 43.69 5.96
CA VAL A 33 10.80 42.95 5.62
C VAL A 33 10.80 41.98 4.44
N ALA A 34 11.77 42.25 3.57
CA ALA A 34 12.54 41.27 2.85
C ALA A 34 12.79 40.01 3.69
N HIS A 35 12.36 38.86 3.18
CA HIS A 35 13.07 37.61 3.38
C HIS A 35 13.28 37.01 2.00
N ALA A 36 14.54 36.65 1.76
CA ALA A 36 14.99 35.90 0.62
C ALA A 36 14.02 34.75 0.34
N SER A 37 13.63 34.64 -0.93
CA SER A 37 12.89 33.51 -1.45
C SER A 37 13.73 32.25 -1.31
N ASP A 38 13.68 31.62 -0.15
CA ASP A 38 14.02 30.21 0.00
C ASP A 38 13.00 29.45 -0.87
N PRO A 39 13.43 28.67 -1.88
CA PRO A 39 12.49 27.90 -2.68
C PRO A 39 11.73 26.96 -1.73
N PRO A 40 10.39 26.84 -1.86
CA PRO A 40 9.66 25.85 -1.07
C PRO A 40 10.35 24.49 -1.26
N PRO A 41 10.51 23.68 -0.19
CA PRO A 41 11.06 22.34 -0.34
C PRO A 41 10.27 21.66 -1.46
N PRO A 42 10.93 21.05 -2.46
CA PRO A 42 10.25 20.46 -3.58
C PRO A 42 9.20 19.50 -3.02
N GLN A 43 7.93 19.82 -3.23
CA GLN A 43 6.85 18.87 -3.04
C GLN A 43 7.24 17.67 -3.89
N ALA A 44 7.64 16.59 -3.23
CA ALA A 44 8.01 15.35 -3.88
C ALA A 44 6.87 14.99 -4.84
N ALA A 45 7.18 15.07 -6.13
CA ALA A 45 6.28 14.73 -7.20
C ALA A 45 5.75 13.30 -7.01
N PRO A 46 4.57 12.95 -7.55
CA PRO A 46 4.01 11.61 -7.49
C PRO A 46 4.84 10.51 -8.21
N GLU A 47 6.04 10.81 -8.70
CA GLU A 47 6.87 9.94 -9.53
C GLU A 47 7.29 8.64 -8.84
N THR A 48 7.46 8.62 -7.51
CA THR A 48 7.86 7.39 -6.79
C THR A 48 6.76 6.31 -6.76
N ARG A 49 5.48 6.65 -7.02
CA ARG A 49 4.37 5.69 -6.87
C ARG A 49 4.33 4.65 -8.00
N LEU A 50 4.66 5.06 -9.23
CA LEU A 50 4.58 4.20 -10.42
C LEU A 50 5.79 3.27 -10.52
N GLU A 51 6.98 3.74 -10.13
CA GLU A 51 8.22 2.97 -10.14
C GLU A 51 8.21 1.76 -9.19
N ILE A 52 7.55 1.89 -8.04
CA ILE A 52 7.42 0.78 -7.08
C ILE A 52 6.52 -0.32 -7.66
N TYR A 53 5.44 0.04 -8.36
CA TYR A 53 4.61 -0.96 -9.02
C TYR A 53 5.37 -1.68 -10.13
N GLN A 54 6.07 -0.93 -10.98
CA GLN A 54 6.85 -1.50 -12.09
C GLN A 54 8.00 -2.40 -11.60
N SER A 55 8.56 -2.15 -10.41
CA SER A 55 9.62 -2.99 -9.85
C SER A 55 9.13 -4.24 -9.12
N VAL A 56 7.96 -4.18 -8.48
CA VAL A 56 7.42 -5.31 -7.70
C VAL A 56 6.66 -6.30 -8.59
N LEU A 57 6.00 -5.82 -9.66
CA LEU A 57 5.23 -6.67 -10.58
C LEU A 57 6.06 -7.81 -11.18
N PRO A 58 7.25 -7.57 -11.76
CA PRO A 58 8.07 -8.64 -12.35
C PRO A 58 8.49 -9.69 -11.32
N ALA A 59 8.86 -9.25 -10.11
CA ALA A 59 9.22 -10.16 -9.01
C ALA A 59 8.02 -11.00 -8.54
N LEU A 60 6.83 -10.40 -8.56
CA LEU A 60 5.57 -11.08 -8.24
C LEU A 60 5.21 -12.10 -9.32
N ILE A 61 5.35 -11.74 -10.60
CA ILE A 61 5.16 -12.67 -11.74
C ILE A 61 6.13 -13.85 -11.64
N ASP A 62 7.42 -13.60 -11.38
CA ASP A 62 8.43 -14.65 -11.24
C ASP A 62 8.11 -15.58 -10.06
N SER A 63 7.68 -15.02 -8.92
CA SER A 63 7.26 -15.82 -7.76
C SER A 63 6.04 -16.68 -8.06
N ILE A 64 5.04 -16.14 -8.78
CA ILE A 64 3.84 -16.88 -9.19
C ILE A 64 4.20 -17.98 -10.19
N ALA A 65 5.05 -17.69 -11.18
CA ALA A 65 5.52 -18.67 -12.15
C ALA A 65 6.29 -19.82 -11.49
N ARG A 66 7.00 -19.55 -10.39
CA ARG A 66 7.73 -20.55 -9.59
C ARG A 66 6.88 -21.23 -8.51
N ASN A 67 5.60 -20.88 -8.39
CA ASN A 67 4.70 -21.33 -7.32
C ASN A 67 5.20 -20.98 -5.90
N GLU A 68 6.00 -19.92 -5.75
CA GLU A 68 6.53 -19.45 -4.48
C GLU A 68 5.58 -18.45 -3.78
N TYR A 69 4.34 -18.88 -3.52
CA TYR A 69 3.29 -18.02 -2.96
C TYR A 69 3.63 -17.43 -1.58
N ASN A 70 4.52 -18.10 -0.83
CA ASN A 70 5.00 -17.64 0.49
C ASN A 70 5.80 -16.32 0.42
N ARG A 71 6.35 -15.98 -0.75
CA ARG A 71 7.13 -14.74 -0.95
C ARG A 71 6.26 -13.52 -1.23
N LEU A 72 4.96 -13.70 -1.43
CA LEU A 72 4.01 -12.61 -1.67
C LEU A 72 3.79 -11.85 -0.36
N THR A 73 4.55 -10.77 -0.16
CA THR A 73 4.44 -9.89 1.01
C THR A 73 3.87 -8.53 0.63
N ALA A 74 2.99 -7.98 1.47
CA ALA A 74 2.37 -6.68 1.23
C ALA A 74 3.33 -5.55 1.64
N SER A 75 3.81 -4.75 0.68
CA SER A 75 4.55 -3.51 0.97
C SER A 75 3.58 -2.35 1.27
N ASP A 76 3.93 -1.52 2.26
CA ASP A 76 3.02 -0.64 3.01
C ASP A 76 2.71 0.72 2.36
N ARG A 77 2.29 0.78 1.09
CA ARG A 77 1.90 2.06 0.42
C ARG A 77 0.56 2.02 -0.30
N GLN A 78 -0.28 3.03 -0.02
CA GLN A 78 -1.75 3.03 -0.05
C GLN A 78 -2.46 2.65 -1.37
N GLN A 79 -1.90 2.94 -2.55
CA GLN A 79 -2.51 2.60 -3.85
C GLN A 79 -1.88 1.37 -4.51
N SER A 80 -0.56 1.22 -4.38
CA SER A 80 0.17 -0.01 -4.73
C SER A 80 -0.36 -1.22 -3.93
N ARG A 81 -0.91 -0.97 -2.73
CA ARG A 81 -1.63 -1.98 -1.94
C ARG A 81 -2.72 -2.69 -2.74
N PHE A 82 -3.54 -2.01 -3.55
CA PHE A 82 -4.66 -2.72 -4.20
C PHE A 82 -4.19 -3.76 -5.21
N LEU A 83 -3.23 -3.36 -6.05
CA LEU A 83 -2.68 -4.18 -7.13
C LEU A 83 -1.84 -5.34 -6.59
N VAL A 84 -1.27 -5.21 -5.39
CA VAL A 84 -0.52 -6.26 -4.70
C VAL A 84 -1.41 -7.13 -3.81
N VAL A 85 -2.47 -6.57 -3.20
CA VAL A 85 -3.37 -7.29 -2.28
C VAL A 85 -4.19 -8.34 -3.02
N ALA A 86 -4.65 -8.07 -4.24
CA ALA A 86 -5.42 -9.06 -5.00
C ALA A 86 -4.62 -10.36 -5.26
N PRO A 87 -3.40 -10.30 -5.82
CA PRO A 87 -2.53 -11.47 -5.95
C PRO A 87 -2.16 -12.11 -4.62
N LEU A 88 -1.90 -11.30 -3.59
CA LEU A 88 -1.51 -11.80 -2.27
C LEU A 88 -2.64 -12.60 -1.61
N VAL A 89 -3.87 -12.09 -1.64
CA VAL A 89 -5.04 -12.79 -1.07
C VAL A 89 -5.24 -14.13 -1.78
N LEU A 90 -5.15 -14.15 -3.12
CA LEU A 90 -5.24 -15.40 -3.88
C LEU A 90 -4.10 -16.36 -3.56
N GLY A 91 -2.87 -15.87 -3.40
CA GLY A 91 -1.72 -16.66 -2.97
C GLY A 91 -1.95 -17.31 -1.60
N GLN A 92 -2.49 -16.57 -0.64
CA GLN A 92 -2.81 -17.10 0.69
C GLN A 92 -3.94 -18.13 0.65
N LEU A 93 -4.97 -17.91 -0.20
CA LEU A 93 -6.02 -18.91 -0.43
C LEU A 93 -5.49 -20.18 -1.11
N ILE A 94 -4.50 -20.07 -2.01
CA ILE A 94 -3.82 -21.23 -2.59
C ILE A 94 -3.07 -22.01 -1.49
N LEU A 95 -2.47 -21.34 -0.53
CA LEU A 95 -1.77 -21.98 0.59
C LEU A 95 -2.73 -22.56 1.65
N ASP A 96 -4.05 -22.39 1.47
CA ASP A 96 -5.09 -22.70 2.46
C ASP A 96 -4.91 -21.95 3.80
N ASP A 97 -4.14 -20.84 3.80
CA ASP A 97 -3.96 -20.00 4.97
C ASP A 97 -4.98 -18.85 4.98
N LEU A 98 -6.08 -19.12 5.67
CA LEU A 98 -7.27 -18.27 5.66
C LEU A 98 -7.13 -17.02 6.54
N TYR A 99 -6.30 -17.06 7.58
CA TYR A 99 -6.13 -15.94 8.51
C TYR A 99 -5.41 -14.75 7.86
N PRO A 100 -4.26 -14.92 7.18
CA PRO A 100 -3.59 -13.86 6.44
C PRO A 100 -4.45 -13.31 5.31
N ALA A 101 -5.18 -14.16 4.59
CA ALA A 101 -6.08 -13.74 3.51
C ALA A 101 -7.15 -12.77 4.03
N ARG A 102 -7.80 -13.13 5.14
CA ARG A 102 -8.81 -12.28 5.78
C ARG A 102 -8.19 -11.00 6.35
N TYR A 103 -7.02 -11.08 6.97
CA TYR A 103 -6.33 -9.92 7.52
C TYR A 103 -5.92 -8.92 6.43
N ALA A 104 -5.43 -9.40 5.30
CA ALA A 104 -5.07 -8.56 4.15
C ALA A 104 -6.29 -7.79 3.60
N LEU A 105 -7.44 -8.46 3.50
CA LEU A 105 -8.68 -7.83 3.04
C LEU A 105 -9.22 -6.79 4.04
N GLN A 106 -9.11 -7.06 5.35
CA GLN A 106 -9.56 -6.13 6.39
C GLN A 106 -8.73 -4.85 6.49
N ARG A 107 -7.48 -4.88 6.00
CA ARG A 107 -6.59 -3.70 5.98
C ARG A 107 -6.73 -2.82 4.75
N LEU A 108 -7.64 -3.17 3.83
CA LEU A 108 -7.94 -2.32 2.69
C LEU A 108 -8.60 -1.02 3.18
N PRO A 109 -8.15 0.15 2.71
CA PRO A 109 -8.84 1.40 2.99
C PRO A 109 -10.26 1.38 2.40
N ASP A 110 -11.20 2.09 3.02
CA ASP A 110 -12.62 2.04 2.67
C ASP A 110 -12.92 2.35 1.19
N ASN A 111 -12.11 3.22 0.58
CA ASN A 111 -12.22 3.56 -0.84
C ASN A 111 -11.98 2.35 -1.76
N LEU A 112 -11.19 1.37 -1.31
CA LEU A 112 -10.89 0.15 -2.04
C LEU A 112 -11.85 -0.98 -1.69
N THR A 113 -12.46 -1.00 -0.50
CA THR A 113 -13.45 -2.02 -0.14
C THR A 113 -14.74 -1.89 -0.95
N SER A 114 -15.06 -0.69 -1.45
CA SER A 114 -16.13 -0.45 -2.42
C SER A 114 -15.82 -0.95 -3.83
N HIS A 115 -14.56 -1.25 -4.15
CA HIS A 115 -14.15 -1.65 -5.49
C HIS A 115 -14.72 -3.04 -5.85
N PRO A 116 -15.28 -3.24 -7.07
CA PRO A 116 -15.88 -4.52 -7.48
C PRO A 116 -14.95 -5.72 -7.29
N LEU A 117 -13.67 -5.57 -7.66
CA LEU A 117 -12.66 -6.62 -7.49
C LEU A 117 -12.40 -6.95 -6.01
N ALA A 118 -12.34 -5.94 -5.12
CA ALA A 118 -12.16 -6.18 -3.69
C ALA A 118 -13.34 -6.97 -3.10
N ARG A 119 -14.57 -6.61 -3.49
CA ARG A 119 -15.79 -7.31 -3.07
C ARG A 119 -15.83 -8.74 -3.58
N ALA A 120 -15.45 -8.96 -4.83
CA ALA A 120 -15.38 -10.29 -5.41
C ALA A 120 -14.34 -11.17 -4.69
N LEU A 121 -13.17 -10.63 -4.36
CA LEU A 121 -12.14 -11.32 -3.58
C LEU A 121 -12.58 -11.63 -2.15
N MET A 122 -13.24 -10.67 -1.48
CA MET A 122 -13.82 -10.90 -0.15
C MET A 122 -14.88 -12.00 -0.18
N ALA A 123 -15.78 -11.96 -1.15
CA ALA A 123 -16.80 -13.01 -1.33
C ALA A 123 -16.13 -14.37 -1.57
N LEU A 124 -15.15 -14.45 -2.48
CA LEU A 124 -14.43 -15.68 -2.76
C LEU A 124 -13.71 -16.22 -1.51
N ALA A 125 -13.05 -15.35 -0.74
CA ALA A 125 -12.40 -15.72 0.51
C ALA A 125 -13.41 -16.28 1.52
N VAL A 126 -14.57 -15.63 1.69
CA VAL A 126 -15.65 -16.11 2.58
C VAL A 126 -16.19 -17.47 2.14
N LEU A 127 -16.45 -17.66 0.84
CA LEU A 127 -16.90 -18.95 0.30
C LEU A 127 -15.87 -20.07 0.55
N THR A 128 -14.59 -19.73 0.43
CA THR A 128 -13.48 -20.66 0.69
C THR A 128 -13.37 -21.01 2.16
N ILE A 129 -13.47 -20.02 3.06
CA ILE A 129 -13.46 -20.21 4.51
C ILE A 129 -14.61 -21.12 4.95
N ASN A 130 -15.80 -20.90 4.40
CA ASN A 130 -16.99 -21.70 4.70
C ASN A 130 -16.98 -23.07 4.02
N ARG A 131 -15.93 -23.39 3.25
CA ARG A 131 -15.80 -24.64 2.47
C ARG A 131 -16.98 -24.89 1.53
N GLU A 132 -17.59 -23.82 1.01
CA GLU A 132 -18.72 -23.89 0.07
C GLU A 132 -18.22 -24.12 -1.37
N HIS A 133 -17.52 -25.24 -1.58
CA HIS A 133 -16.78 -25.51 -2.82
C HIS A 133 -17.60 -25.34 -4.10
N ALA A 134 -18.90 -25.68 -4.10
CA ALA A 134 -19.77 -25.47 -5.25
C ALA A 134 -19.86 -23.99 -5.65
N LYS A 135 -20.05 -23.11 -4.67
CA LYS A 135 -20.14 -21.66 -4.87
C LYS A 135 -18.78 -21.02 -5.13
N VAL A 136 -17.68 -21.64 -4.70
CA VAL A 136 -16.32 -21.17 -4.99
C VAL A 136 -16.08 -21.11 -6.50
N TYR A 137 -16.59 -22.08 -7.27
CA TYR A 137 -16.49 -22.06 -8.74
C TYR A 137 -17.27 -20.90 -9.36
N ASP A 138 -18.49 -20.65 -8.89
CA ASP A 138 -19.30 -19.52 -9.37
C ASP A 138 -18.64 -18.18 -9.03
N GLY A 139 -18.10 -18.05 -7.81
CA GLY A 139 -17.36 -16.88 -7.36
C GLY A 139 -16.08 -16.66 -8.18
N ALA A 140 -15.34 -17.72 -8.49
CA ALA A 140 -14.16 -17.65 -9.33
C ALA A 140 -14.51 -17.26 -10.78
N ALA A 141 -15.57 -17.85 -11.36
CA ALA A 141 -16.03 -17.49 -12.70
C ALA A 141 -16.46 -16.02 -12.79
N ALA A 142 -17.15 -15.50 -11.75
CA ALA A 142 -17.49 -14.09 -11.66
C ALA A 142 -16.23 -13.20 -11.63
N LEU A 143 -15.17 -13.63 -10.94
CA LEU A 143 -13.91 -12.90 -10.85
C LEU A 143 -13.16 -12.90 -12.19
N VAL A 144 -13.14 -14.03 -12.91
CA VAL A 144 -12.59 -14.11 -14.28
C VAL A 144 -13.34 -13.18 -15.22
N ASN A 145 -14.67 -13.20 -15.19
CA ASN A 145 -15.48 -12.31 -16.01
C ASN A 145 -15.20 -10.84 -15.71
N LEU A 146 -15.01 -10.48 -14.44
CA LEU A 146 -14.69 -9.11 -14.03
C LEU A 146 -13.34 -8.64 -14.59
N VAL A 147 -12.27 -9.46 -14.48
CA VAL A 147 -10.94 -9.09 -14.98
C VAL A 147 -10.82 -9.15 -16.51
N SER A 148 -11.74 -9.87 -17.17
CA SER A 148 -11.78 -9.98 -18.63
C SER A 148 -12.44 -8.77 -19.31
N GLN A 149 -13.09 -7.89 -18.54
CA GLN A 149 -13.74 -6.70 -19.09
C GLN A 149 -12.72 -5.79 -19.79
N PRO A 150 -13.08 -5.15 -20.91
CA PRO A 150 -12.18 -4.26 -21.64
C PRO A 150 -11.77 -3.02 -20.83
N ASP A 151 -12.63 -2.58 -19.91
CA ASP A 151 -12.42 -1.42 -19.03
C ASP A 151 -11.70 -1.77 -17.72
N PHE A 152 -11.15 -2.98 -17.61
CA PHE A 152 -10.40 -3.37 -16.42
C PHE A 152 -9.11 -2.54 -16.30
N MET A 153 -8.79 -2.13 -15.07
CA MET A 153 -7.77 -1.12 -14.79
C MET A 153 -6.36 -1.41 -15.34
N ASP A 154 -5.97 -2.68 -15.38
CA ASP A 154 -4.61 -3.10 -15.74
C ASP A 154 -4.64 -4.52 -16.34
N ARG A 155 -4.14 -4.64 -17.58
CA ARG A 155 -4.15 -5.91 -18.32
C ARG A 155 -3.17 -6.94 -17.77
N ASP A 156 -2.04 -6.51 -17.24
CA ASP A 156 -1.04 -7.41 -16.66
C ASP A 156 -1.56 -7.98 -15.34
N LEU A 157 -2.17 -7.13 -14.51
CA LEU A 157 -2.84 -7.57 -13.29
C LEU A 157 -3.99 -8.54 -13.59
N ALA A 158 -4.80 -8.26 -14.63
CA ALA A 158 -5.86 -9.18 -15.05
C ALA A 158 -5.30 -10.56 -15.38
N SER A 159 -4.21 -10.62 -16.17
CA SER A 159 -3.52 -11.87 -16.51
C SER A 159 -3.01 -12.61 -15.27
N ILE A 160 -2.40 -11.90 -14.33
CA ILE A 160 -1.89 -12.46 -13.07
C ILE A 160 -3.03 -13.03 -12.23
N ILE A 161 -4.12 -12.29 -12.07
CA ILE A 161 -5.29 -12.74 -11.32
C ILE A 161 -5.88 -13.98 -11.96
N SER A 162 -6.02 -14.03 -13.29
CA SER A 162 -6.51 -15.21 -14.01
C SER A 162 -5.62 -16.44 -13.81
N GLN A 163 -4.29 -16.28 -13.85
CA GLN A 163 -3.33 -17.37 -13.58
C GLN A 163 -3.45 -17.88 -12.15
N LEU A 164 -3.49 -16.98 -11.16
CA LEU A 164 -3.67 -17.34 -9.75
C LEU A 164 -5.01 -18.02 -9.49
N LEU A 165 -6.08 -17.57 -10.15
CA LEU A 165 -7.39 -18.21 -10.03
C LEU A 165 -7.36 -19.64 -10.55
N SER A 166 -6.70 -19.87 -11.69
CA SER A 166 -6.54 -21.21 -12.25
C SER A 166 -5.74 -22.12 -11.31
N ALA A 167 -4.66 -21.62 -10.72
CA ALA A 167 -3.86 -22.35 -9.72
C ALA A 167 -4.68 -22.65 -8.46
N PHE A 168 -5.44 -21.68 -7.96
CA PHE A 168 -6.33 -21.82 -6.81
C PHE A 168 -7.39 -22.90 -7.03
N LEU A 169 -8.11 -22.86 -8.17
CA LEU A 169 -9.11 -23.88 -8.49
C LEU A 169 -8.48 -25.27 -8.61
N GLY A 170 -7.28 -25.38 -9.20
CA GLY A 170 -6.52 -26.62 -9.22
C GLY A 170 -6.25 -27.19 -7.83
N ASN A 171 -5.86 -26.35 -6.87
CA ASN A 171 -5.62 -26.79 -5.49
C ASN A 171 -6.92 -27.18 -4.77
N VAL A 172 -8.00 -26.40 -4.93
CA VAL A 172 -9.30 -26.72 -4.33
C VAL A 172 -9.81 -28.09 -4.79
N ILE A 173 -9.59 -28.43 -6.06
CA ILE A 173 -9.91 -29.75 -6.60
C ILE A 173 -9.04 -30.83 -5.93
N HIS A 174 -7.72 -30.60 -5.81
CA HIS A 174 -6.80 -31.56 -5.22
C HIS A 174 -7.13 -31.85 -3.73
N GLN A 175 -7.45 -30.82 -2.95
CA GLN A 175 -7.90 -30.98 -1.56
C GLN A 175 -9.20 -31.80 -1.46
N LYS A 176 -10.14 -31.60 -2.39
CA LYS A 176 -11.39 -32.37 -2.43
C LYS A 176 -11.11 -33.85 -2.68
N VAL A 177 -10.14 -34.19 -3.53
CA VAL A 177 -9.80 -35.59 -3.84
C VAL A 177 -9.12 -36.26 -2.64
N LEU A 178 -8.19 -35.57 -1.97
CA LEU A 178 -7.44 -36.14 -0.83
C LEU A 178 -8.31 -36.39 0.42
N LYS A 179 -9.33 -35.57 0.69
CA LYS A 179 -10.17 -35.72 1.91
C LYS A 179 -11.21 -36.85 1.83
N TRP A 180 -11.31 -37.53 0.69
CA TRP A 180 -12.30 -38.58 0.43
C TRP A 180 -11.65 -39.90 -0.04
N SER A 181 -10.32 -40.01 0.05
CA SER A 181 -9.55 -41.27 -0.10
C SER A 181 -9.08 -41.76 1.26
#